data_AF-A0A174IDV6-F1
#
_entry.id   AF-A0A174IDV6-F1
#
_cell.length_a   1.000
_cell.length_b   1.000
_cell.length_c   1.000
_cell.angle_alpha   90.00
_cell.angle_beta   90.00
_cell.angle_gamma   90.00
#
_symmetry.space_group_name_H-M   'P 1'
#
loop_
_entity.id
_entity.type
_entity.pdbx_description
1 polymer ?
#
loop_
_entity_poly.entity_id
_entity_poly.type
_entity_poly.pdbx_seq_one_letter_code
_entity_poly.pdbx_strand_id
1 'polypeptide(L)'
;MENKKSLDVFNSMPVSKAILKNSVPAIAAMIMVLIYNLADTFFIGQTHDPFQVAAVSLATPVFLIFMAIGTIFGIGGTSVISRAMGEGRKDYAKKYVHSVCGLVL
;
A
#
# COMPACT_ATOMS: atom_id res chain seq x y z
N MET A 1 24.20 2.53 -9.41
CA MET A 1 24.10 2.70 -10.87
C MET A 1 22.96 1.86 -11.49
N GLU A 2 21.98 1.39 -10.71
CA GLU A 2 20.86 0.55 -11.18
C GLU A 2 19.62 1.30 -11.73
N ASN A 3 19.54 2.63 -11.57
CA ASN A 3 18.30 3.36 -11.91
C ASN A 3 18.13 3.67 -13.42
N LYS A 4 19.16 3.46 -14.25
CA LYS A 4 19.10 3.72 -15.70
C LYS A 4 18.53 2.52 -16.48
N LYS A 5 18.87 1.30 -16.06
CA LYS A 5 18.43 0.04 -16.71
C LYS A 5 16.90 -0.18 -16.70
N SER A 6 16.19 0.16 -15.61
CA SER A 6 14.72 -0.02 -15.60
C SER A 6 14.02 0.95 -16.57
N LEU A 7 14.46 2.20 -16.65
CA LEU A 7 13.86 3.19 -17.56
C LEU A 7 14.14 2.87 -19.04
N ASP A 8 15.31 2.30 -19.34
CA ASP A 8 15.65 1.81 -20.68
C ASP A 8 14.82 0.57 -21.08
N VAL A 9 14.51 -0.32 -20.12
CA VAL A 9 13.63 -1.49 -20.32
C VAL A 9 12.17 -1.09 -20.59
N PHE A 10 11.69 0.00 -19.98
CA PHE A 10 10.35 0.54 -20.26
C PHE A 10 10.28 1.26 -21.63
N ASN A 11 11.38 1.84 -22.11
CA ASN A 11 11.42 2.49 -23.43
C ASN A 11 11.54 1.51 -24.61
N SER A 12 12.07 0.31 -24.37
CA SER A 12 12.37 -0.67 -25.43
C SER A 12 11.37 -1.83 -25.54
N MET A 13 10.40 -1.94 -24.62
CA MET A 13 9.29 -2.90 -24.70
C MET A 13 7.94 -2.19 -24.87
N PRO A 14 6.99 -2.75 -25.64
CA PRO A 14 5.66 -2.19 -25.77
C PRO A 14 4.99 -2.12 -24.39
N VAL A 15 4.42 -0.96 -24.09
CA VAL A 15 3.76 -0.61 -22.81
C VAL A 15 2.84 -1.73 -22.30
N SER A 16 2.15 -2.43 -23.21
CA SER A 16 1.27 -3.57 -22.91
C SER A 16 1.99 -4.74 -22.20
N LYS A 17 3.22 -5.07 -22.57
CA LYS A 17 3.97 -6.21 -22.00
C LYS A 17 4.57 -5.89 -20.63
N ALA A 18 4.98 -4.64 -20.43
CA ALA A 18 5.46 -4.14 -19.14
C ALA A 18 4.33 -4.04 -18.12
N ILE A 19 3.14 -3.57 -18.56
CA ILE A 19 1.93 -3.59 -17.74
C ILE A 19 1.58 -5.04 -17.40
N LEU A 20 1.49 -5.97 -18.36
CA LEU A 20 1.11 -7.35 -18.07
C LEU A 20 2.03 -8.01 -17.02
N LYS A 21 3.35 -7.80 -17.12
CA LYS A 21 4.34 -8.38 -16.19
C LYS A 21 4.25 -7.79 -14.78
N ASN A 22 3.85 -6.52 -14.64
CA ASN A 22 3.68 -5.87 -13.34
C ASN A 22 2.26 -5.99 -12.78
N SER A 23 1.26 -6.16 -13.64
CA SER A 23 -0.14 -6.34 -13.25
C SER A 23 -0.39 -7.72 -12.64
N VAL A 24 0.28 -8.77 -13.12
CA VAL A 24 0.17 -10.12 -12.53
C VAL A 24 0.48 -10.12 -11.02
N PRO A 25 1.64 -9.60 -10.55
CA PRO A 25 1.91 -9.55 -9.11
C PRO A 25 0.98 -8.58 -8.37
N ALA A 26 0.55 -7.48 -8.99
CA ALA A 26 -0.41 -6.56 -8.36
C ALA A 26 -1.79 -7.21 -8.14
N ILE A 27 -2.29 -7.97 -9.12
CA ILE A 27 -3.55 -8.70 -9.02
C ILE A 27 -3.44 -9.80 -7.96
N ALA A 28 -2.33 -10.55 -7.93
CA ALA A 28 -2.10 -11.56 -6.89
C ALA A 28 -2.07 -10.95 -5.48
N ALA A 29 -1.43 -9.79 -5.31
CA ALA A 29 -1.46 -9.05 -4.06
C ALA A 29 -2.88 -8.60 -3.68
N MET A 30 -3.66 -8.11 -4.64
CA MET A 30 -5.06 -7.72 -4.41
C MET A 30 -5.93 -8.91 -3.97
N ILE A 31 -5.72 -10.09 -4.56
CA ILE A 31 -6.41 -11.33 -4.18
C ILE A 31 -6.05 -11.73 -2.74
N MET A 32 -4.77 -11.64 -2.36
CA MET A 32 -4.36 -11.90 -0.97
C MET A 32 -5.06 -10.96 0.01
N VAL A 33 -5.10 -9.66 -0.28
CA VAL A 33 -5.80 -8.68 0.55
C VAL A 33 -7.28 -9.04 0.73
N LEU A 34 -7.94 -9.49 -0.34
CA LEU A 34 -9.35 -9.93 -0.27
C LEU A 34 -9.52 -11.16 0.62
N ILE A 35 -8.63 -12.16 0.51
CA ILE A 35 -8.66 -13.36 1.34
C ILE A 35 -8.45 -13.00 2.81
N TYR A 36 -7.52 -12.08 3.13
CA TYR A 36 -7.31 -11.59 4.49
C TYR A 36 -8.55 -10.89 5.04
N ASN A 37 -9.16 -9.98 4.27
CA ASN A 37 -10.38 -9.30 4.72
C ASN A 37 -11.53 -10.29 4.99
N LEU A 38 -11.67 -11.33 4.16
CA LEU A 38 -12.65 -12.39 4.36
C LEU A 38 -12.33 -13.24 5.60
N ALA A 39 -11.07 -13.62 5.78
CA ALA A 39 -10.62 -14.40 6.93
C ALA A 39 -10.79 -13.61 8.23
N ASP A 40 -10.35 -12.36 8.28
CA ASP A 40 -10.52 -11.48 9.45
C ASP A 40 -12.01 -11.33 9.77
N THR A 41 -12.84 -11.03 8.77
CA THR A 41 -14.30 -10.90 8.97
C THR A 41 -14.94 -12.21 9.40
N PHE A 42 -14.49 -13.36 8.87
CA PHE A 42 -15.00 -14.68 9.23
C PHE A 42 -14.61 -15.06 10.66
N PHE A 43 -13.34 -14.90 11.05
CA PHE A 43 -12.88 -15.18 12.41
C PHE A 43 -13.50 -14.23 13.44
N ILE A 44 -13.61 -12.94 13.11
CA ILE A 44 -14.30 -11.96 13.97
C ILE A 44 -15.79 -12.29 14.06
N GLY A 45 -16.45 -12.65 12.95
CA GLY A 45 -17.88 -13.00 12.90
C GLY A 45 -18.22 -14.34 13.56
N GLN A 46 -17.29 -15.30 13.57
CA GLN A 46 -17.52 -16.62 14.17
C GLN A 46 -17.48 -16.59 15.70
N THR A 47 -17.02 -15.50 16.32
CA THR A 47 -16.86 -15.43 17.77
C THR A 47 -18.15 -15.64 18.56
N HIS A 48 -19.35 -15.36 18.03
CA HIS A 48 -20.69 -15.62 18.62
C HIS A 48 -20.86 -15.29 20.13
N ASP A 49 -19.88 -14.63 20.73
CA ASP A 49 -19.80 -14.25 22.13
C ASP A 49 -20.01 -12.73 22.17
N PRO A 50 -21.12 -12.26 22.74
CA PRO A 50 -21.50 -10.85 22.71
C PRO A 50 -20.41 -9.93 23.28
N PHE A 51 -19.55 -10.44 24.16
CA PHE A 51 -18.46 -9.65 24.75
C PHE A 51 -17.31 -9.41 23.76
N GLN A 52 -16.99 -10.36 22.88
CA GLN A 52 -15.91 -10.20 21.89
C GLN A 52 -16.33 -9.26 20.74
N VAL A 53 -17.55 -9.41 20.21
CA VAL A 53 -18.08 -8.51 19.17
C VAL A 53 -18.26 -7.08 19.69
N ALA A 54 -18.68 -6.93 20.96
CA ALA A 54 -18.75 -5.62 21.62
C ALA A 54 -17.36 -5.00 21.83
N ALA A 55 -16.35 -5.79 22.22
CA ALA A 55 -14.97 -5.32 22.38
C ALA A 55 -14.37 -4.86 21.04
N VAL A 56 -14.58 -5.60 19.95
CA VAL A 56 -14.12 -5.20 18.60
C VAL A 56 -14.83 -3.91 18.15
N SER A 57 -16.14 -3.80 18.36
CA SER A 57 -16.91 -2.59 18.00
C SER A 57 -16.43 -1.35 18.78
N LEU A 58 -15.99 -1.52 20.03
CA LEU A 58 -15.42 -0.45 20.85
C LEU A 58 -13.98 -0.07 20.42
N ALA A 59 -13.18 -1.06 19.97
CA ALA A 59 -11.82 -0.85 19.49
C ALA A 59 -11.77 -0.31 18.04
N THR A 60 -12.81 -0.57 17.26
CA THR A 60 -12.96 -0.13 15.85
C THR A 60 -12.67 1.36 15.64
N PRO A 61 -13.26 2.31 16.39
CA PRO A 61 -12.97 3.74 16.20
C PRO A 61 -11.50 4.12 16.49
N VAL A 62 -10.87 3.48 17.48
CA VAL A 62 -9.43 3.70 17.76
C VAL A 62 -8.58 3.17 16.61
N PHE A 63 -8.89 1.96 16.12
CA PHE A 63 -8.23 1.36 14.98
C PHE A 63 -8.41 2.19 13.70
N LEU A 64 -9.58 2.79 13.50
CA LEU A 64 -9.88 3.68 12.37
C LEU A 64 -8.99 4.93 12.38
N ILE A 65 -8.69 5.50 13.55
CA ILE A 65 -7.80 6.66 13.67
C ILE A 65 -6.37 6.26 13.28
N PHE A 66 -5.86 5.13 13.77
CA PHE A 66 -4.55 4.61 13.36
C PHE A 66 -4.48 4.32 11.86
N MET A 67 -5.52 3.67 11.31
CA MET A 67 -5.63 3.43 9.86
C MET A 67 -5.69 4.73 9.06
N ALA A 68 -6.40 5.75 9.54
CA ALA A 68 -6.48 7.05 8.87
C ALA A 68 -5.11 7.73 8.81
N ILE A 69 -4.35 7.72 9.91
CA ILE A 69 -2.98 8.25 9.93
C ILE A 69 -2.10 7.48 8.96
N GLY A 70 -2.11 6.14 9.01
CA GLY A 70 -1.35 5.30 8.07
C GLY A 70 -1.72 5.56 6.61
N THR A 71 -3.00 5.77 6.31
CA THR A 71 -3.50 6.06 4.96
C THR A 71 -3.09 7.45 4.49
N ILE A 72 -3.10 8.46 5.37
CA ILE A 72 -2.61 9.82 5.07
C ILE A 72 -1.13 9.76 4.68
N PHE A 73 -0.30 9.05 5.44
CA PHE A 73 1.12 8.92 5.11
C PHE A 73 1.38 8.03 3.89
N GLY A 74 0.63 6.94 3.72
CA GLY A 74 0.75 6.05 2.55
C GLY A 74 0.33 6.71 1.24
N ILE A 75 -0.93 7.15 1.15
CA ILE A 75 -1.49 7.74 -0.08
C ILE A 75 -1.00 9.19 -0.25
N GLY A 76 -0.95 9.99 0.82
CA GLY A 76 -0.43 11.35 0.77
C GLY A 76 1.07 11.39 0.47
N GLY A 77 1.85 10.48 1.05
CA GLY A 77 3.28 10.34 0.77
C GLY A 77 3.54 9.93 -0.68
N THR A 78 2.83 8.92 -1.20
CA THR A 78 2.97 8.49 -2.60
C THR A 78 2.59 9.60 -3.59
N SER A 79 1.61 10.45 -3.28
CA SER A 79 1.26 11.63 -4.08
C SER A 79 2.42 12.64 -4.17
N VAL A 80 3.06 12.97 -3.04
CA VAL A 80 4.23 13.85 -3.00
C VAL A 80 5.42 13.23 -3.75
N ILE A 81 5.65 11.93 -3.57
CA ILE A 81 6.72 11.19 -4.26
C ILE A 81 6.49 11.19 -5.78
N SER A 82 5.25 11.00 -6.23
CA SER A 82 4.89 11.03 -7.66
C SER A 82 5.22 12.38 -8.29
N ARG A 83 4.88 13.49 -7.61
CA ARG A 83 5.22 14.84 -8.05
C ARG A 83 6.73 15.08 -8.08
N ALA A 84 7.45 14.71 -7.02
CA ALA A 84 8.90 14.89 -6.93
C ALA A 84 9.67 14.07 -7.98
N MET A 85 9.19 12.86 -8.31
CA MET A 85 9.73 12.05 -9.40
C MET A 85 9.45 12.66 -10.78
N GLY A 86 8.26 13.24 -10.99
CA GLY A 86 7.91 13.96 -12.22
C GLY A 86 8.76 15.22 -12.47
N GLU A 87 9.14 15.93 -11.41
CA GLU A 87 10.05 17.09 -11.48
C GLU A 87 11.55 16.72 -11.59
N GLY A 88 11.87 15.43 -11.69
CA GLY A 88 13.26 14.95 -11.84
C GLY A 88 14.11 14.99 -10.55
N ARG A 89 13.53 15.37 -9.39
CA ARG A 89 14.23 15.46 -8.10
C ARG A 89 14.26 14.12 -7.36
N LYS A 90 14.95 13.13 -7.94
CA LYS A 90 15.02 11.75 -7.43
C LYS A 90 15.60 11.62 -6.02
N ASP A 91 16.57 12.44 -5.64
CA ASP A 91 17.15 12.43 -4.28
C ASP A 91 16.18 12.89 -3.21
N TYR A 92 15.36 13.91 -3.53
CA TYR A 92 14.27 14.34 -2.65
C TYR A 92 13.25 13.20 -2.49
N ALA A 93 12.74 12.63 -3.59
CA ALA A 93 11.78 11.53 -3.54
C ALA A 93 12.27 10.35 -2.66
N LYS A 94 13.55 9.97 -2.77
CA LYS A 94 14.13 8.86 -2.01
C LYS A 94 14.20 9.13 -0.50
N LYS A 95 14.51 10.38 -0.11
CA LYS A 95 14.53 10.79 1.30
C LYS A 95 13.13 10.79 1.91
N TYR A 96 12.13 11.25 1.15
CA TYR A 96 10.72 11.22 1.59
C TYR A 96 10.19 9.79 1.73
N VAL A 97 10.49 8.88 0.81
CA VAL A 97 10.11 7.46 0.92
C VAL A 97 10.65 6.84 2.21
N HIS A 98 11.93 7.05 2.53
CA HIS A 98 12.53 6.53 3.76
C HIS A 98 11.88 7.10 5.02
N SER A 99 11.63 8.41 5.06
CA SER A 99 10.99 9.05 6.22
C SER A 99 9.53 8.64 6.40
N VAL A 100 8.78 8.46 5.32
CA VAL A 100 7.37 8.03 5.37
C VAL A 100 7.28 6.54 5.74
N CYS A 101 8.15 5.69 5.18
CA CYS A 101 8.17 4.27 5.49
C CYS A 101 8.58 4.01 6.96
N GLY A 102 9.56 4.73 7.48
CA GLY A 102 9.98 4.60 8.89
C GLY A 102 9.02 5.22 9.93
N LEU A 103 8.02 6.00 9.49
CA LEU A 103 6.97 6.52 10.38
C LEU A 103 5.72 5.62 10.40
N VAL A 104 5.56 4.77 9.38
CA VAL A 104 4.38 3.91 9.18
C VAL A 104 4.62 2.45 9.64
N LEU A 105 5.89 2.02 9.72
CA LEU A 105 6.33 0.71 10.24
C LEU A 105 6.77 0.82 11.70
#